data_AF-M2QSD8-F1
#
_entry.id   AF-M2QSD8-F1
#
_cell.length_a   1.000
_cell.length_b   1.000
_cell.length_c   1.000
_cell.angle_alpha   90.00
_cell.angle_beta   90.00
_cell.angle_gamma   90.00
#
_symmetry.space_group_name_H-M   'P 1'
#
loop_
_entity.id
_entity.type
_entity.pdbx_description
1 polymer ?
#
loop_
_entity_poly.entity_id
_entity_poly.type
_entity_poly.pdbx_seq_one_letter_code
_entity_poly.pdbx_strand_id
1 'polypeptide(L)'
;MEGRRMEDTAPREVEDLVFQAVSMLVSGDVAGLERWTGGLRMSAAQMRAALDDYDAEFVLPSKPEQMSSTDFYDAAKERPWFRVDTFLRTANGPTDLVLQLDVFQDESGRYTLLVNNIFIP
;
A
#
# COMPACT_ATOMS: atom_id res chain seq x y z
N MET A 1 -23.63 26.26 -6.36
CA MET A 1 -22.72 25.68 -5.37
C MET A 1 -22.16 24.41 -5.98
N GLU A 2 -21.05 24.53 -6.69
CA GLU A 2 -20.33 23.38 -7.23
C GLU A 2 -19.67 22.65 -6.06
N GLY A 3 -20.01 21.37 -5.90
CA GLY A 3 -19.32 20.47 -5.00
C GLY A 3 -17.88 20.35 -5.48
N ARG A 4 -16.97 21.04 -4.79
CA ARG A 4 -15.54 20.95 -5.04
C ARG A 4 -15.15 19.49 -4.79
N ARG A 5 -14.91 18.73 -5.86
CA ARG A 5 -14.22 17.44 -5.79
C ARG A 5 -12.84 17.79 -5.24
N MET A 6 -12.63 17.61 -3.94
CA MET A 6 -11.27 17.63 -3.41
C MET A 6 -10.65 16.35 -3.93
N GLU A 7 -9.88 16.47 -5.00
CA GLU A 7 -8.80 15.55 -5.32
C GLU A 7 -7.80 15.69 -4.15
N ASP A 8 -8.16 15.15 -2.99
CA ASP A 8 -7.33 15.09 -1.80
C ASP A 8 -6.37 13.92 -2.04
N THR A 9 -5.35 14.18 -2.86
CA THR A 9 -4.21 13.29 -3.05
C THR A 9 -3.64 12.99 -1.67
N ALA A 10 -3.40 11.72 -1.35
CA ALA A 10 -2.73 11.35 -0.10
C ALA A 10 -1.49 12.25 0.12
N PRO A 11 -1.19 12.67 1.36
CA PRO A 11 0.01 13.44 1.65
C PRO A 11 1.24 12.80 1.00
N ARG A 12 2.14 13.59 0.42
CA ARG A 12 3.33 13.05 -0.29
C ARG A 12 4.13 12.04 0.53
N GLU A 13 4.19 12.24 1.84
CA GLU A 13 4.83 11.30 2.78
C GLU A 13 4.20 9.89 2.73
N VAL A 14 2.89 9.82 2.51
CA VAL A 14 2.15 8.56 2.38
C VAL A 14 2.45 7.90 1.04
N GLU A 15 2.49 8.66 -0.05
CA GLU A 15 2.89 8.13 -1.36
C GLU A 15 4.30 7.52 -1.29
N ASP A 16 5.24 8.21 -0.62
CA ASP A 16 6.60 7.72 -0.41
C ASP A 16 6.64 6.44 0.45
N LEU A 17 5.81 6.36 1.49
CA LEU A 17 5.67 5.16 2.34
C LEU A 17 5.10 3.97 1.58
N VAL A 18 4.03 4.18 0.81
CA VAL A 18 3.41 3.15 -0.04
C VAL A 18 4.42 2.67 -1.09
N PHE A 19 5.14 3.60 -1.72
CA PHE A 19 6.17 3.29 -2.71
C PHE A 19 7.29 2.44 -2.10
N GLN A 20 7.72 2.77 -0.89
CA GLN A 20 8.71 1.96 -0.16
C GLN A 20 8.19 0.55 0.16
N ALA A 21 6.92 0.40 0.56
CA ALA A 21 6.32 -0.90 0.81
C ALA A 21 6.26 -1.76 -0.47
N VAL A 22 5.83 -1.16 -1.59
CA VAL A 22 5.80 -1.83 -2.90
C VAL A 22 7.23 -2.20 -3.34
N SER A 23 8.22 -1.33 -3.12
CA SER A 23 9.63 -1.62 -3.43
C SER A 23 10.16 -2.83 -2.68
N MET A 24 9.84 -2.95 -1.38
CA MET A 24 10.20 -4.14 -0.59
C MET A 24 9.51 -5.41 -1.11
N LEU A 25 8.22 -5.34 -1.48
CA LEU A 25 7.51 -6.50 -2.05
C LEU A 25 8.10 -6.93 -3.39
N VAL A 26 8.29 -5.99 -4.31
CA VAL A 26 8.83 -6.25 -5.66
C VAL A 26 10.24 -6.82 -5.59
N SER A 27 11.08 -6.34 -4.66
CA SER A 27 12.43 -6.87 -4.45
C SER A 27 12.48 -8.19 -3.68
N GLY A 28 11.32 -8.71 -3.24
CA GLY A 28 11.23 -9.94 -2.44
C GLY A 28 11.62 -9.77 -0.95
N ASP A 29 11.87 -8.54 -0.48
CA ASP A 29 12.18 -8.23 0.93
C ASP A 29 10.92 -8.19 1.81
N VAL A 30 10.10 -9.26 1.74
CA VAL A 30 8.91 -9.43 2.61
C VAL A 30 9.27 -9.48 4.10
N ALA A 31 10.47 -9.94 4.43
CA ALA A 31 10.97 -9.96 5.81
C ALA A 31 11.34 -8.56 6.30
N GLY A 32 11.86 -7.69 5.44
CA GLY A 32 12.03 -6.26 5.72
C GLY A 32 10.71 -5.56 5.92
N LEU A 33 9.74 -5.83 5.05
CA LEU A 33 8.40 -5.25 5.18
C LEU A 33 7.69 -5.70 6.47
N GLU A 34 7.79 -6.97 6.84
CA GLU A 34 7.26 -7.46 8.12
C GLU A 34 7.92 -6.74 9.31
N ARG A 35 9.25 -6.63 9.33
CA ARG A 35 9.97 -5.90 10.40
C ARG A 35 9.58 -4.43 10.48
N TRP A 36 9.36 -3.80 9.33
CA TRP A 36 9.01 -2.39 9.26
C TRP A 36 7.59 -2.11 9.75
N THR A 37 6.65 -3.00 9.42
CA THR A 37 5.23 -2.89 9.79
C THR A 37 4.87 -3.59 11.10
N GLY A 38 5.84 -4.26 11.71
CA GLY A 38 5.65 -5.08 12.91
C GLY A 38 4.92 -6.40 12.69
N GLY A 39 4.58 -6.76 11.44
CA GLY A 39 3.94 -8.04 11.11
C GLY A 39 2.57 -8.26 11.77
N LEU A 40 1.90 -7.19 12.21
CA LEU A 40 0.70 -7.27 13.05
C LEU A 40 -0.52 -7.86 12.33
N ARG A 41 -0.56 -7.79 11.00
CA ARG A 41 -1.71 -8.19 10.17
C ARG A 41 -1.34 -9.26 9.16
N MET A 42 -0.25 -9.07 8.42
CA MET A 42 0.38 -10.09 7.60
C MET A 42 1.85 -10.28 7.97
N SER A 43 2.23 -11.53 8.20
CA SER A 43 3.62 -11.96 8.31
C SER A 43 4.30 -12.05 6.94
N ALA A 44 5.64 -12.12 6.91
CA ALA A 44 6.39 -12.33 5.68
C ALA A 44 6.03 -13.65 4.97
N ALA A 45 5.69 -14.69 5.73
CA ALA A 45 5.26 -15.96 5.18
C ALA A 45 3.91 -15.85 4.44
N GLN A 46 2.96 -15.11 5.01
CA GLN A 46 1.67 -14.85 4.37
C GLN A 46 1.81 -13.95 3.14
N MET A 47 2.64 -12.91 3.21
CA MET A 47 2.92 -12.03 2.06
C MET A 47 3.51 -12.83 0.91
N ARG A 48 4.49 -13.69 1.20
CA ARG A 48 5.09 -14.53 0.17
C ARG A 48 4.12 -15.54 -0.41
N ALA A 49 3.32 -16.21 0.41
CA ALA A 49 2.30 -17.13 -0.09
C ALA A 49 1.32 -16.42 -1.04
N ALA A 50 0.86 -15.21 -0.71
CA ALA A 50 -0.04 -14.44 -1.55
C ALA A 50 0.61 -13.99 -2.88
N LEU A 51 1.92 -13.73 -2.89
CA LEU A 51 2.65 -13.42 -4.11
C LEU A 51 2.96 -14.66 -4.94
N ASP A 52 3.31 -15.79 -4.31
CA ASP A 52 3.63 -17.06 -4.99
C ASP A 52 2.40 -17.65 -5.70
N ASP A 53 1.20 -17.41 -5.16
CA ASP A 53 -0.08 -17.75 -5.82
C ASP A 53 -0.28 -16.96 -7.13
N TYR A 54 0.40 -15.83 -7.29
CA TYR A 54 0.37 -14.99 -8.48
C TYR A 54 1.64 -15.21 -9.30
N ASP A 55 1.58 -16.13 -10.27
CA ASP A 55 2.71 -16.55 -11.13
C ASP A 55 3.17 -15.45 -12.11
N ALA A 56 3.71 -14.35 -11.58
CA ALA A 56 4.23 -13.23 -12.35
C ALA A 56 5.35 -12.48 -11.62
N GLU A 57 6.27 -11.92 -12.41
CA GLU A 57 7.30 -11.02 -11.91
C GLU A 57 6.77 -9.57 -11.83
N PHE A 58 6.76 -9.02 -10.62
CA PHE A 58 6.33 -7.65 -10.39
C PHE A 58 7.43 -6.64 -10.71
N VAL A 59 7.02 -5.44 -11.12
CA VAL A 59 7.91 -4.32 -11.43
C VAL A 59 7.53 -3.10 -10.60
N LEU A 60 8.54 -2.42 -10.07
CA LEU A 60 8.37 -1.16 -9.36
C LEU A 60 8.28 -0.02 -10.40
N PRO A 61 7.26 0.85 -10.36
CA PRO A 61 7.27 2.06 -11.16
C PRO A 61 8.49 2.94 -10.85
N SER A 62 8.92 3.77 -11.81
CA SER A 62 10.08 4.66 -11.60
C SER A 62 9.82 5.75 -10.57
N LYS A 63 8.55 6.12 -10.35
CA LYS A 63 8.17 7.19 -9.43
C LYS A 63 6.84 6.87 -8.72
N PRO A 64 6.62 7.40 -7.50
CA PRO A 64 5.38 7.18 -6.74
C PRO A 64 4.11 7.57 -7.49
N GLU A 65 4.12 8.68 -8.25
CA GLU A 65 2.94 9.16 -8.99
C GLU A 65 2.48 8.23 -10.13
N GLN A 66 3.27 7.19 -10.45
CA GLN A 66 2.93 6.19 -11.46
C GLN A 66 2.25 4.94 -10.84
N MET A 67 2.12 4.88 -9.51
CA MET A 67 1.33 3.88 -8.82
C MET A 67 -0.16 4.15 -9.03
N SER A 68 -0.94 3.08 -9.17
CA SER A 68 -2.39 3.18 -9.16
C SER A 68 -2.86 2.85 -7.76
N SER A 69 -3.23 3.89 -7.00
CA SER A 69 -3.68 3.76 -5.62
C SER A 69 -5.07 4.39 -5.45
N THR A 70 -5.89 3.78 -4.59
CA THR A 70 -7.18 4.32 -4.17
C THR A 70 -7.19 4.51 -2.67
N ASP A 71 -7.49 5.73 -2.23
CA ASP A 71 -7.51 6.10 -0.82
C ASP A 71 -8.93 6.11 -0.26
N PHE A 72 -9.13 5.47 0.90
CA PHE A 72 -10.41 5.39 1.59
C PHE A 72 -10.29 6.04 2.97
N TYR A 73 -11.03 7.14 3.17
CA TYR A 73 -11.12 7.85 4.44
C TYR A 73 -12.40 7.46 5.19
N ASP A 74 -12.26 6.93 6.40
CA ASP A 74 -13.40 6.69 7.29
C ASP A 74 -13.58 7.88 8.25
N ALA A 75 -14.44 8.81 7.87
CA ALA A 75 -14.77 10.00 8.66
C ALA A 75 -15.46 9.68 10.00
N ALA A 76 -15.90 8.43 10.24
CA ALA A 76 -16.58 8.03 11.47
C ALA A 76 -15.63 7.66 12.62
N LYS A 77 -14.32 7.55 12.37
CA LYS A 77 -13.34 7.29 13.43
C LYS A 77 -12.45 8.52 13.64
N GLU A 78 -12.42 9.00 14.89
CA GLU A 78 -11.65 10.19 15.33
C GLU A 78 -10.11 10.03 15.26
N ARG A 79 -9.60 8.97 14.62
CA ARG A 79 -8.16 8.77 14.38
C ARG A 79 -7.89 8.83 12.88
N PRO A 80 -6.80 9.49 12.43
CA PRO A 80 -6.43 9.59 11.03
C PRO A 80 -5.86 8.26 10.53
N TRP A 81 -6.73 7.26 10.39
CA TRP A 81 -6.43 6.07 9.63
C TRP A 81 -7.17 6.15 8.32
N PHE A 82 -6.47 5.85 7.24
CA PHE A 82 -7.08 5.68 5.93
C PHE A 82 -6.44 4.47 5.26
N ARG A 83 -7.21 3.82 4.40
CA ARG A 83 -6.76 2.65 3.67
C ARG A 83 -6.25 3.08 2.31
N VAL A 84 -5.15 2.48 1.89
CA VAL A 84 -4.59 2.62 0.55
C VAL A 84 -4.63 1.25 -0.10
N ASP A 85 -5.40 1.13 -1.18
CA ASP A 85 -5.35 -0.04 -2.05
C ASP A 85 -4.49 0.31 -3.26
N THR A 86 -3.34 -0.35 -3.42
CA THR A 86 -2.41 -0.12 -4.54
C THR A 86 -2.29 -1.35 -5.42
N PHE A 87 -2.43 -1.17 -6.73
CA PHE A 87 -2.34 -2.24 -7.71
C PHE A 87 -0.88 -2.52 -8.07
N LEU A 88 -0.48 -3.78 -7.95
CA LEU A 88 0.83 -4.23 -8.40
C LEU A 88 0.88 -4.26 -9.93
N ARG A 89 2.10 -4.20 -10.48
CA ARG A 89 2.33 -4.13 -11.92
C ARG A 89 3.35 -5.17 -12.32
N THR A 90 3.24 -5.68 -13.54
CA THR A 90 4.24 -6.54 -14.17
C THR A 90 4.82 -5.83 -15.39
N ALA A 91 5.87 -6.39 -15.98
CA ALA A 91 6.42 -5.90 -17.24
C ALA A 91 5.39 -5.91 -18.40
N ASN A 92 4.37 -6.78 -18.31
CA ASN A 92 3.34 -6.94 -19.33
C ASN A 92 2.16 -5.97 -19.17
N GLY A 93 2.06 -5.25 -18.05
CA GLY A 93 0.98 -4.30 -17.80
C GLY A 93 0.50 -4.26 -16.34
N PRO A 94 -0.64 -3.59 -16.09
CA PRO A 94 -1.27 -3.59 -14.78
C PRO A 94 -1.71 -5.01 -14.38
N THR A 95 -1.73 -5.29 -13.08
CA THR A 95 -2.31 -6.51 -12.53
C THR A 95 -3.64 -6.21 -11.84
N ASP A 96 -4.40 -7.26 -11.60
CA ASP A 96 -5.53 -7.30 -10.68
C ASP A 96 -5.10 -7.55 -9.22
N LEU A 97 -3.81 -7.79 -8.95
CA LEU A 97 -3.31 -8.01 -7.60
C LEU A 97 -3.20 -6.68 -6.84
N VAL A 98 -3.88 -6.60 -5.71
CA VAL A 98 -3.95 -5.44 -4.84
C VAL A 98 -3.17 -5.67 -3.56
N LEU A 99 -2.29 -4.73 -3.24
CA LEU A 99 -1.72 -4.56 -1.91
C LEU A 99 -2.59 -3.58 -1.14
N GLN A 100 -3.21 -4.05 -0.06
CA GLN A 100 -4.01 -3.22 0.83
C GLN A 100 -3.21 -2.86 2.08
N LEU A 101 -3.06 -1.55 2.27
CA LEU A 101 -2.35 -0.95 3.39
C LEU A 101 -3.33 -0.18 4.25
N ASP A 102 -3.21 -0.31 5.57
CA ASP A 102 -3.80 0.65 6.48
C ASP A 102 -2.70 1.62 6.91
N VAL A 103 -2.93 2.92 6.73
CA VAL A 103 -1.99 3.99 7.08
C VAL A 103 -2.54 4.75 8.28
N PHE A 104 -1.68 5.04 9.24
CA PHE A 104 -2.03 5.69 10.50
C PHE A 104 -1.07 6.83 10.78
N GLN A 105 -1.59 7.99 11.18
CA GLN A 105 -0.77 9.04 11.77
C GLN A 105 -0.67 8.82 13.29
N ASP A 106 0.56 8.84 13.82
CA ASP A 106 0.81 8.82 15.25
C ASP A 106 0.60 10.20 15.90
N GLU A 107 0.68 10.26 17.23
CA GLU A 107 0.53 11.50 18.01
C GLU A 107 1.60 12.56 17.71
N SER A 108 2.71 12.17 17.08
CA SER A 108 3.78 13.07 16.64
C SER A 108 3.57 13.60 15.22
N GLY A 109 2.50 13.17 14.55
CA GLY A 109 2.19 13.55 13.17
C GLY A 109 2.89 12.67 12.11
N ARG A 110 3.60 11.61 12.50
CA ARG A 110 4.27 10.72 11.54
C ARG A 110 3.33 9.64 11.06
N TYR A 111 3.41 9.32 9.76
CA TYR A 111 2.68 8.22 9.17
C TYR A 111 3.42 6.89 9.35
N THR A 112 2.63 5.85 9.64
CA THR A 112 3.05 4.45 9.71
C THR A 112 2.07 3.61 8.91
N LEU A 113 2.50 2.43 8.45
CA LEU A 113 1.65 1.54 7.65
C LEU A 113 1.62 0.13 8.22
N LEU A 114 0.51 -0.56 7.97
CA LEU A 114 0.35 -1.99 8.17
C LEU A 114 -0.02 -2.63 6.84
N VAL A 115 0.59 -3.77 6.51
CA VAL A 115 0.12 -4.61 5.41
C VAL A 115 -1.11 -5.37 5.87
N ASN A 116 -2.29 -4.95 5.42
CA ASN A 116 -3.55 -5.56 5.84
C ASN A 116 -3.88 -6.82 5.03
N ASN A 117 -3.72 -6.77 3.71
CA ASN A 117 -3.98 -7.90 2.83
C ASN A 117 -3.24 -7.80 1.48
N ILE A 118 -3.07 -8.93 0.80
CA ILE A 118 -2.68 -9.02 -0.62
C ILE A 118 -3.70 -9.95 -1.28
N PHE A 119 -4.46 -9.45 -2.26
CA PHE A 119 -5.58 -10.19 -2.84
C PHE A 119 -5.94 -9.73 -4.26
N ILE A 120 -6.75 -10.52 -4.95
CA ILE A 120 -7.40 -10.17 -6.21
C ILE A 120 -8.85 -9.76 -5.89
N PRO A 121 -9.32 -8.55 -6.27
CA PRO A 121 -10.63 -8.01 -5.91
C PRO A 121 -11.82 -8.66 -6.64
#